data_AF-A0A2H0BS07-F1
#
_entry.id   AF-A0A2H0BS07-F1
#
_cell.length_a   1.000
_cell.length_b   1.000
_cell.length_c   1.000
_cell.angle_alpha   90.00
_cell.angle_beta   90.00
_cell.angle_gamma   90.00
#
_symmetry.space_group_name_H-M   'P 1'
#
loop_
_entity.id
_entity.type
_entity.pdbx_description
1 polymer ?
#
loop_
_entity_poly.entity_id
_entity_poly.type
_entity_poly.pdbx_seq_one_letter_code
_entity_poly.pdbx_strand_id
1 'polypeptide(L)'
;MTSRMKKFVGFVATLTIAAGTALPAVTFAQGLTANDLGVNAISNNIKLGSGDVRQTAANIINVALGFLGIIAVVIVLVGGFKYMISGGNEEKTSEAKNLIVSGIIGLAIILSAWAITSFVIGQLLSATSG
;
A
#
# COMPACT_ATOMS: atom_id res chain seq x y z
N MET A 1 46.20 31.83 -38.53
CA MET A 1 44.93 31.23 -39.02
C MET A 1 43.82 31.47 -37.97
N THR A 2 43.39 32.72 -37.76
CA THR A 2 42.84 33.11 -36.42
C THR A 2 41.67 34.10 -36.37
N SER A 3 41.10 34.60 -37.48
CA SER A 3 39.98 35.57 -37.38
C SER A 3 38.62 35.04 -37.86
N ARG A 4 38.58 34.17 -38.88
CA ARG A 4 37.32 33.64 -39.44
C ARG A 4 36.62 32.64 -38.52
N MET A 5 37.38 31.89 -37.72
CA MET A 5 36.86 30.79 -36.90
C MET A 5 36.22 31.25 -35.57
N LYS A 6 36.67 32.38 -35.00
CA LYS A 6 36.09 32.96 -33.78
C LYS A 6 34.73 33.62 -34.01
N LYS A 7 34.52 34.23 -35.19
CA LYS A 7 33.21 34.80 -35.60
C LYS A 7 32.16 33.72 -35.84
N PHE A 8 32.58 32.54 -36.31
CA PHE A 8 31.71 31.40 -36.57
C PHE A 8 31.23 30.72 -35.27
N VAL A 9 32.12 30.57 -34.28
CA VAL A 9 31.77 30.05 -32.94
C VAL A 9 30.83 31.00 -32.19
N GLY A 10 31.02 32.32 -32.32
CA GLY A 10 30.10 33.31 -31.72
C GLY A 10 28.69 33.30 -32.31
N PHE A 11 28.56 32.96 -33.61
CA PHE A 11 27.27 32.85 -34.30
C PHE A 11 26.51 31.56 -33.96
N VAL A 12 27.21 30.45 -33.75
CA VAL A 12 26.61 29.18 -33.31
C VAL A 12 26.15 29.24 -31.85
N ALA A 13 26.90 29.93 -30.98
CA ALA A 13 26.56 30.08 -29.55
C ALA A 13 25.32 30.96 -29.30
N THR A 14 25.01 31.90 -30.20
CA THR A 14 23.80 32.73 -30.09
C THR A 14 22.56 32.03 -30.66
N LEU A 15 22.72 31.14 -31.64
CA LEU A 15 21.63 30.36 -32.21
C LEU A 15 21.08 29.32 -31.20
N THR A 16 21.94 28.76 -30.34
CA THR A 16 21.52 27.82 -29.28
C THR A 16 20.79 28.52 -28.13
N ILE A 17 21.15 29.77 -27.81
CA ILE A 17 20.45 30.56 -26.80
C ILE A 17 19.09 31.04 -27.32
N ALA A 18 19.01 31.48 -28.59
CA ALA A 18 17.75 31.90 -29.20
C ALA A 18 16.73 30.74 -29.37
N ALA A 19 17.20 29.51 -29.63
CA ALA A 19 16.34 28.33 -29.66
C ALA A 19 15.85 27.90 -28.26
N GLY A 20 16.65 28.14 -27.21
CA GLY A 20 16.27 27.89 -25.82
C GLY A 20 15.24 28.88 -25.29
N THR A 21 15.25 30.13 -25.76
CA THR A 21 14.29 31.18 -25.35
C THR A 21 13.06 31.29 -26.27
N ALA A 22 12.93 30.44 -27.29
CA ALA A 22 11.75 30.38 -28.16
C ALA A 22 10.67 29.38 -27.69
N LEU A 23 10.87 28.72 -26.55
CA LEU A 23 9.89 27.84 -25.90
C LEU A 23 9.15 28.42 -24.66
N PRO A 24 9.04 29.73 -24.40
CA PRO A 24 8.05 30.26 -23.46
C PRO A 24 6.87 30.91 -24.19
N ALA A 25 6.35 30.27 -25.26
CA ALA A 25 5.07 30.66 -25.83
C ALA A 25 3.87 29.98 -25.13
N VAL A 26 4.10 29.26 -24.02
CA VAL A 26 3.03 28.62 -23.22
C VAL A 26 3.02 29.06 -21.74
N THR A 27 3.78 30.09 -21.36
CA THR A 27 3.87 30.53 -19.96
C THR A 27 2.87 31.63 -19.58
N PHE A 28 1.60 31.53 -20.02
CA PHE A 28 0.52 32.32 -19.44
C PHE A 28 -0.67 31.43 -19.11
N ALA A 29 -0.97 31.35 -17.81
CA ALA A 29 -1.97 30.52 -17.13
C ALA A 29 -1.54 29.09 -16.78
N GLN A 30 -0.49 28.95 -15.96
CA GLN A 30 -0.53 27.88 -14.96
C GLN A 30 -1.68 28.23 -14.00
N GLY A 31 -2.85 27.64 -14.22
CA GLY A 31 -3.94 27.72 -13.25
C GLY A 31 -3.42 27.21 -11.91
N LEU A 32 -3.66 27.97 -10.84
CA LEU A 32 -3.37 27.59 -9.46
C LEU A 32 -3.91 26.17 -9.23
N THR A 33 -3.02 25.17 -9.22
CA THR A 33 -3.37 23.82 -8.80
C THR A 33 -3.40 23.80 -7.28
N ALA A 34 -4.17 22.89 -6.68
CA ALA A 34 -4.26 22.71 -5.23
C ALA A 34 -2.89 22.54 -4.53
N ASN A 35 -1.82 22.26 -5.28
CA ASN A 35 -0.47 22.18 -4.75
C ASN A 35 0.15 23.55 -4.39
N ASP A 36 -0.31 24.65 -4.99
CA ASP A 36 0.20 26.02 -4.79
C ASP A 36 -0.56 26.78 -3.69
N LEU A 37 -1.80 26.38 -3.41
CA LEU A 37 -2.62 26.94 -2.32
C LEU A 37 -2.23 26.42 -0.94
N GLY A 38 -1.14 25.65 -0.83
CA GLY A 38 -0.72 25.05 0.43
C GLY A 38 -1.75 24.10 1.05
N VAL A 39 -2.85 23.76 0.35
CA VAL A 39 -3.87 22.85 0.88
C VAL A 39 -3.33 21.44 1.06
N ASN A 40 -2.35 21.01 0.25
CA ASN A 40 -1.60 19.78 0.52
C ASN A 40 -0.77 19.88 1.82
N ALA A 41 -0.18 21.04 2.12
CA ALA A 41 0.53 21.24 3.38
C ALA A 41 -0.44 21.30 4.55
N ILE A 42 -1.61 21.93 4.40
CA ILE A 42 -2.64 22.02 5.44
C ILE A 42 -3.30 20.64 5.66
N SER A 43 -3.62 19.89 4.61
CA SER A 43 -4.09 18.50 4.72
C SER A 43 -3.07 17.56 5.36
N ASN A 44 -1.77 17.77 5.13
CA ASN A 44 -0.71 16.96 5.74
C ASN A 44 -0.24 17.45 7.13
N ASN A 45 -0.48 18.72 7.51
CA ASN A 45 0.00 19.33 8.76
C ASN A 45 -1.10 19.70 9.77
N ILE A 46 -2.39 19.66 9.38
CA ILE A 46 -3.48 19.62 10.35
C ILE A 46 -3.46 18.22 10.98
N LYS A 47 -2.68 18.10 12.05
CA LYS A 47 -2.67 17.00 13.01
C LYS A 47 -3.97 16.96 13.85
N LEU A 48 -5.13 17.12 13.22
CA LEU A 48 -6.39 16.62 13.74
C LEU A 48 -6.50 15.16 13.31
N GLY A 49 -5.66 14.28 13.86
CA GLY A 49 -5.75 12.83 13.60
C GLY A 49 -6.00 12.46 12.13
N SER A 50 -5.27 13.06 11.18
CA SER A 50 -5.50 12.85 9.74
C SER A 50 -5.01 11.50 9.22
N GLY A 51 -4.40 10.68 10.08
CA GLY A 51 -4.55 9.24 9.95
C GLY A 51 -5.91 8.92 10.55
N ASP A 52 -6.96 9.00 9.72
CA ASP A 52 -8.34 8.62 10.03
C ASP A 52 -8.29 7.48 11.06
N VAL A 53 -9.04 7.55 12.17
CA VAL A 53 -9.05 6.49 13.20
C VAL A 53 -9.17 5.11 12.54
N ARG A 54 -9.85 5.07 11.38
CA ARG A 54 -9.91 3.99 10.41
C ARG A 54 -8.57 3.48 9.87
N GLN A 55 -7.65 4.34 9.45
CA GLN A 55 -6.33 3.98 8.92
C GLN A 55 -5.41 3.44 10.02
N THR A 56 -5.46 4.02 11.22
CA THR A 56 -4.77 3.49 12.40
C THR A 56 -5.34 2.12 12.80
N ALA A 57 -6.67 1.99 12.83
CA ALA A 57 -7.34 0.72 13.09
C ALA A 57 -7.00 -0.34 12.02
N ALA A 58 -6.99 0.03 10.74
CA ALA A 58 -6.65 -0.87 9.65
C ALA A 58 -5.22 -1.39 9.75
N ASN A 59 -4.27 -0.54 10.14
CA ASN A 59 -2.88 -0.96 10.37
C ASN A 59 -2.77 -1.93 11.54
N ILE A 60 -3.46 -1.67 12.66
CA ILE A 60 -3.49 -2.58 13.82
C ILE A 60 -4.10 -3.93 13.43
N ILE A 61 -5.23 -3.91 12.70
CA ILE A 61 -5.91 -5.13 12.26
C ILE A 61 -5.01 -5.93 11.30
N ASN A 62 -4.34 -5.28 10.34
CA ASN A 62 -3.42 -5.98 9.42
C ASN A 62 -2.26 -6.66 10.17
N VAL A 63 -1.67 -5.99 11.16
CA VAL A 63 -0.60 -6.58 11.99
C VAL A 63 -1.14 -7.75 12.82
N ALA A 64 -2.30 -7.59 13.45
CA ALA A 64 -2.95 -8.63 14.24
C ALA A 64 -3.32 -9.86 13.40
N LEU A 65 -3.94 -9.65 12.23
CA LEU A 65 -4.31 -10.73 11.30
C LEU A 65 -3.09 -11.47 10.76
N GLY A 66 -2.00 -10.75 10.46
CA GLY A 66 -0.74 -11.39 10.04
C GLY A 66 -0.15 -12.29 11.13
N PHE A 67 -0.12 -11.80 12.37
CA PHE A 67 0.37 -12.57 13.51
C PHE A 67 -0.51 -13.80 13.80
N LEU A 68 -1.83 -13.63 13.83
CA LEU A 68 -2.79 -14.72 14.00
C LEU A 68 -2.72 -15.74 12.86
N GLY A 69 -2.53 -15.28 11.62
CA GLY A 69 -2.38 -16.14 10.45
C GLY A 69 -1.19 -17.08 10.55
N ILE A 70 -0.03 -16.58 11.00
CA ILE A 70 1.16 -17.41 11.24
C ILE A 70 0.87 -18.48 12.30
N ILE A 71 0.25 -18.10 13.42
CA ILE A 71 -0.10 -19.05 14.49
C ILE A 71 -1.06 -20.13 13.97
N ALA A 72 -2.08 -19.75 13.21
CA ALA A 72 -3.05 -20.68 12.64
C ALA A 72 -2.36 -21.73 11.74
N VAL A 73 -1.42 -21.30 10.89
CA VAL A 73 -0.64 -22.21 10.03
C VAL A 73 0.20 -23.17 10.87
N VAL A 74 0.86 -22.69 11.93
CA VAL A 74 1.65 -23.55 12.83
C VAL A 74 0.79 -24.62 13.49
N ILE A 75 -0.41 -24.27 13.97
CA ILE A 75 -1.34 -25.23 14.59
C ILE A 75 -1.77 -26.31 13.58
N VAL A 76 -2.11 -25.91 12.35
CA VAL A 76 -2.48 -26.86 11.28
C VAL A 76 -1.31 -27.78 10.94
N LEU A 77 -0.08 -27.26 10.88
CA LEU A 77 1.11 -28.08 10.65
C LEU A 77 1.33 -29.08 11.78
N VAL A 78 1.26 -28.67 13.05
CA VAL A 78 1.41 -29.57 14.21
C VAL A 78 0.33 -30.66 14.20
N GLY A 79 -0.91 -30.32 13.85
CA GLY A 79 -1.99 -31.27 13.67
C GLY A 79 -1.73 -32.26 12.53
N GLY A 80 -1.23 -31.76 11.41
CA GLY A 80 -0.83 -32.57 10.25
C GLY A 80 0.30 -33.54 10.56
N PHE A 81 1.34 -33.08 11.28
CA PHE A 81 2.44 -33.94 11.73
C PHE A 81 1.94 -35.02 12.70
N LYS A 82 1.10 -34.65 13.66
CA LYS A 82 0.49 -35.62 14.59
C LYS A 82 -0.35 -36.65 13.84
N TYR A 83 -1.09 -36.24 12.81
CA TYR A 83 -1.87 -37.13 11.96
C TYR A 83 -0.98 -38.12 11.20
N MET A 84 0.13 -37.67 10.60
CA MET A 84 1.05 -38.54 9.87
C MET A 84 1.73 -39.59 10.76
N ILE A 85 2.03 -39.25 12.02
CA ILE A 85 2.74 -40.15 12.94
C ILE A 85 1.76 -41.10 13.69
N SER A 86 0.45 -40.90 13.56
CA SER A 86 -0.57 -41.67 14.31
C SER A 86 -0.60 -43.17 13.98
N GLY A 87 0.02 -43.61 12.88
CA GLY A 87 0.36 -45.01 12.64
C GLY A 87 -0.80 -46.01 12.63
N GLY A 88 -2.04 -45.56 12.43
CA GLY A 88 -3.23 -46.40 12.45
C GLY A 88 -3.92 -46.55 13.82
N ASN A 89 -3.43 -45.89 14.87
CA ASN A 89 -4.16 -45.79 16.13
C ASN A 89 -5.35 -44.82 15.96
N GLU A 90 -6.57 -45.33 16.07
CA GLU A 90 -7.81 -44.54 15.90
C GLU A 90 -7.91 -43.36 16.86
N GLU A 91 -7.46 -43.52 18.10
CA GLU A 91 -7.54 -42.47 19.12
C GLU A 91 -6.63 -41.29 18.76
N LYS A 92 -5.38 -41.57 18.38
CA LYS A 92 -4.42 -40.54 17.94
C LYS A 92 -4.83 -39.88 16.63
N THR A 93 -5.41 -40.66 15.73
CA THR A 93 -5.92 -40.18 14.44
C THR A 93 -7.11 -39.25 14.63
N SER A 94 -8.06 -39.61 15.51
CA SER A 94 -9.22 -38.77 15.86
C SER A 94 -8.79 -37.47 16.53
N GLU A 95 -7.86 -37.54 17.49
CA GLU A 95 -7.31 -36.37 18.17
C GLU A 95 -6.61 -35.42 17.18
N ALA A 96 -5.80 -35.94 16.27
CA ALA A 96 -5.13 -35.16 15.25
C ALA A 96 -6.12 -34.50 14.26
N LYS A 97 -7.17 -35.22 13.84
CA LYS A 97 -8.25 -34.66 13.00
C LYS A 97 -8.97 -33.51 13.70
N ASN A 98 -9.30 -33.66 14.99
CA ASN A 98 -9.95 -32.58 15.75
C ASN A 98 -9.04 -31.33 15.85
N LEU A 99 -7.73 -31.52 15.98
CA LEU A 99 -6.76 -30.42 15.99
C LEU A 99 -6.66 -29.72 14.64
N ILE A 100 -6.68 -30.47 13.53
CA ILE A 100 -6.71 -29.91 12.18
C ILE A 100 -8.01 -29.13 11.93
N VAL A 101 -9.16 -29.70 12.30
CA VAL A 101 -10.48 -29.06 12.10
C VAL A 101 -10.57 -27.76 12.89
N SER A 102 -10.14 -27.74 14.15
CA SER A 102 -10.09 -26.51 14.95
C SER A 102 -9.14 -25.47 14.36
N GLY A 103 -7.99 -25.88 13.81
CA GLY A 103 -7.08 -24.99 13.07
C GLY A 103 -7.72 -24.39 11.80
N ILE A 104 -8.45 -25.20 11.03
CA ILE A 104 -9.18 -24.74 9.82
C ILE A 104 -10.26 -23.73 10.18
N ILE A 105 -11.01 -23.96 11.26
CA ILE A 105 -12.03 -23.02 11.74
C ILE A 105 -11.37 -21.69 12.16
N GLY A 106 -10.23 -21.74 12.85
CA GLY A 106 -9.45 -20.54 13.17
C GLY A 106 -9.02 -19.76 11.92
N LEU A 107 -8.53 -20.47 10.89
CA LEU A 107 -8.18 -19.86 9.61
C LEU A 107 -9.39 -19.20 8.92
N ALA A 108 -10.55 -19.88 8.92
CA ALA A 108 -11.78 -19.35 8.34
C ALA A 108 -12.24 -18.05 9.04
N ILE A 109 -12.09 -17.97 10.37
CA ILE A 109 -12.40 -16.76 11.15
C ILE A 109 -11.49 -15.61 10.76
N ILE A 110 -10.18 -15.85 10.61
CA ILE A 110 -9.20 -14.82 10.22
C ILE A 110 -9.53 -14.26 8.82
N LEU A 111 -9.83 -15.14 7.87
CA LEU A 111 -10.23 -14.72 6.51
C LEU A 111 -11.54 -13.93 6.51
N SER A 112 -12.51 -14.36 7.32
CA SER A 112 -13.79 -13.66 7.47
C SER A 112 -13.63 -12.28 8.10
N ALA A 113 -12.78 -12.16 9.13
CA ALA A 113 -12.50 -10.88 9.79
C ALA A 113 -11.87 -9.87 8.83
N TRP A 114 -10.95 -10.31 7.96
CA TRP A 114 -10.37 -9.46 6.93
C TRP A 114 -11.40 -8.99 5.90
N ALA A 115 -12.25 -9.91 5.42
CA ALA A 115 -13.31 -9.60 4.47
C ALA A 115 -14.31 -8.58 5.03
N ILE A 116 -14.75 -8.76 6.28
CA ILE A 116 -15.67 -7.81 6.94
C ILE A 116 -15.01 -6.44 7.11
N THR A 117 -13.74 -6.41 7.56
CA THR A 117 -13.02 -5.15 7.79
C THR A 117 -12.89 -4.34 6.49
N SER A 118 -12.47 -4.99 5.39
CA SER A 118 -12.35 -4.33 4.09
C SER A 118 -13.70 -3.87 3.54
N PHE A 119 -14.76 -4.65 3.74
CA PHE A 119 -16.11 -4.27 3.36
C PHE A 119 -16.60 -3.02 4.12
N VAL A 120 -16.46 -3.00 5.45
CA VAL A 120 -16.88 -1.86 6.28
C VAL A 120 -16.10 -0.60 5.91
N ILE A 121 -14.77 -0.71 5.74
CA ILE A 121 -13.94 0.44 5.33
C ILE A 121 -14.37 0.97 3.96
N GLY A 122 -14.66 0.08 3.00
CA GLY A 122 -15.12 0.46 1.67
C GLY A 122 -16.47 1.17 1.69
N GLN A 123 -17.45 0.65 2.44
CA GLN A 123 -18.77 1.27 2.61
C GLN A 123 -18.67 2.66 3.24
N LEU A 124 -17.84 2.79 4.28
CA LEU A 124 -17.62 4.06 4.95
C LEU A 124 -16.84 5.07 4.10
N LEU A 125 -16.08 4.64 3.09
CA LEU A 125 -15.39 5.55 2.17
C LEU A 125 -16.37 6.08 1.12
N SER A 126 -17.17 5.21 0.53
CA SER A 126 -18.23 5.58 -0.42
C SER A 126 -19.25 6.54 0.19
N ALA A 127 -19.59 6.37 1.47
CA ALA A 127 -20.55 7.21 2.17
C ALA A 127 -20.03 8.62 2.53
N THR A 128 -18.70 8.83 2.56
CA THR A 128 -18.10 10.14 2.90
C THR A 128 -17.54 10.89 1.68
N SER A 129 -17.43 10.23 0.53
CA SER A 129 -16.98 10.83 -0.73
C SER A 129 -18.13 11.20 -1.68
N GLY A 130 -19.38 11.07 -1.23
CA GLY A 130 -20.58 11.61 -1.89
C GLY A 130 -21.15 12.75 -1.06
#